data_AF-A0A151QMJ2-F1
#
_entry.id   AF-A0A151QMJ2-F1
#
_cell.length_a   1.000
_cell.length_b   1.000
_cell.length_c   1.000
_cell.angle_alpha   90.00
_cell.angle_beta   90.00
_cell.angle_gamma   90.00
#
_symmetry.space_group_name_H-M   'P 1'
#
loop_
_entity.id
_entity.type
_entity.pdbx_description
1 polymer ?
#
loop_
_entity_poly.entity_id
_entity_poly.type
_entity_poly.pdbx_seq_one_letter_code
_entity_poly.pdbx_strand_id
1 'polypeptide(L)' 'MYYCFFRDLGVCLPFTQFECDFLNHVNTAPCQLHPNSWGFFRAFQVLCTVLGIEVFLPVFLHFY' A
#
# COMPACT_ATOMS: atom_id res chain seq x y z
N MET A 1 -6.93 15.38 7.06
CA MET A 1 -7.48 14.09 7.54
C MET A 1 -6.58 12.91 7.13
N TYR A 2 -6.20 12.77 5.85
CA TYR A 2 -5.31 11.69 5.39
C TYR A 2 -3.86 11.74 5.91
N TYR A 3 -3.34 12.91 6.29
CA TYR A 3 -1.98 13.03 6.82
C TYR A 3 -1.76 12.23 8.11
N CYS A 4 -2.71 12.29 9.06
CA CYS A 4 -2.66 11.46 10.27
C CYS A 4 -2.76 9.98 9.90
N PHE A 5 -3.58 9.63 8.92
CA PHE A 5 -3.77 8.26 8.50
C PHE A 5 -2.54 7.64 7.83
N PHE A 6 -1.83 8.40 6.99
CA PHE A 6 -0.51 8.02 6.47
C PHE A 6 0.50 7.81 7.60
N ARG A 7 0.51 8.71 8.59
CA ARG A 7 1.35 8.57 9.79
C ARG A 7 1.01 7.33 10.62
N ASP A 8 -0.27 7.03 10.80
CA ASP A 8 -0.76 5.92 11.62
C ASP A 8 -0.58 4.56 10.91
N LEU A 9 -0.67 4.53 9.58
CA LEU A 9 -0.35 3.35 8.76
C LEU A 9 1.15 3.17 8.49
N GLY A 10 1.99 4.12 8.90
CA GLY A 10 3.42 4.12 8.64
C GLY A 10 3.79 4.31 7.17
N VAL A 11 2.90 4.91 6.38
CA VAL A 11 3.17 5.35 5.00
C VAL A 11 3.79 6.74 5.08
N CYS A 12 5.10 6.82 4.89
CA CYS A 12 5.84 8.08 4.96
C CYS A 12 6.41 8.44 3.58
N LEU A 13 6.48 9.73 3.28
CA LEU A 13 7.16 10.23 2.08
C LEU A 13 8.68 10.29 2.30
N PRO A 14 9.50 10.04 1.26
CA PRO A 14 9.08 9.61 -0.09
C PRO A 14 8.56 8.16 -0.09
N PHE A 15 7.53 7.90 -0.90
CA PHE A 15 6.98 6.55 -1.07
C PHE A 15 8.06 5.58 -1.53
N THR A 16 7.92 4.32 -1.12
CA THR A 16 8.76 3.25 -1.65
C THR A 16 8.46 3.01 -3.13
N GLN A 17 9.42 2.45 -3.88
CA GLN A 17 9.20 2.10 -5.29
C GLN A 17 7.95 1.22 -5.47
N PHE A 18 7.73 0.29 -4.55
CA PHE A 18 6.57 -0.60 -4.57
C PHE A 18 5.23 0.14 -4.37
N GLU A 19 5.18 1.11 -3.46
CA GLU A 19 3.99 1.97 -3.27
C GLU A 19 3.73 2.84 -4.50
N CYS A 20 4.79 3.36 -5.12
CA CYS A 20 4.69 4.09 -6.39
C CYS A 20 4.15 3.20 -7.50
N ASP A 21 4.67 1.97 -7.63
CA ASP A 21 4.23 1.01 -8.65
C ASP A 21 2.76 0.62 -8.43
N PHE A 22 2.32 0.46 -7.17
CA PHE A 22 0.92 0.25 -6.83
C PHE A 22 0.04 1.40 -7.30
N LEU A 23 0.38 2.63 -6.90
CA LEU A 23 -0.38 3.84 -7.22
C LEU A 23 -0.44 4.09 -8.73
N ASN A 24 0.66 3.82 -9.44
CA ASN A 24 0.71 3.87 -10.90
C ASN A 24 -0.18 2.79 -11.52
N HIS A 25 -0.19 1.58 -10.97
CA HIS A 25 -1.03 0.49 -11.46
C HIS A 25 -2.53 0.79 -11.31
N VAL A 26 -2.94 1.32 -10.15
CA VAL A 26 -4.34 1.74 -9.92
C VAL A 26 -4.65 3.11 -10.52
N ASN A 27 -3.68 3.78 -11.13
CA ASN A 27 -3.76 5.11 -11.73
C ASN A 27 -4.50 6.13 -10.83
N THR A 28 -4.21 6.08 -9.53
CA THR A 28 -4.93 6.85 -8.50
C THR A 28 -3.93 7.59 -7.64
N ALA A 29 -4.21 8.86 -7.31
CA ALA A 29 -3.35 9.61 -6.41
C ALA A 29 -3.39 9.03 -4.98
N PRO A 30 -2.30 9.11 -4.19
CA PRO A 30 -2.26 8.58 -2.83
C PRO A 30 -3.42 9.06 -1.95
N CYS A 31 -3.84 10.32 -2.14
CA CYS A 31 -4.93 10.97 -1.43
C CYS A 31 -6.34 10.58 -1.88
N GLN A 32 -6.47 9.95 -3.06
CA GLN A 32 -7.72 9.44 -3.60
C GLN A 32 -7.99 7.99 -3.17
N LEU A 33 -6.94 7.25 -2.80
CA LEU A 33 -7.09 5.89 -2.29
C LEU A 33 -7.75 5.92 -0.90
N HIS A 34 -8.78 5.09 -0.72
CA HIS A 34 -9.51 5.02 0.55
C HIS A 34 -8.58 4.60 1.69
N PRO A 35 -8.74 5.15 2.92
CA PRO A 35 -7.93 4.79 4.08
C PRO A 35 -7.86 3.27 4.31
N ASN A 36 -9.00 2.57 4.23
CA ASN A 36 -9.01 1.10 4.39
C ASN A 36 -8.12 0.39 3.37
N SER A 37 -8.09 0.84 2.11
CA SER A 37 -7.28 0.22 1.06
C SER A 37 -5.78 0.33 1.36
N TRP A 38 -5.33 1.47 1.88
CA TRP A 38 -3.97 1.64 2.38
C TRP A 38 -3.67 0.69 3.56
N GLY A 39 -4.65 0.46 4.44
CA GLY A 39 -4.53 -0.50 5.55
C GLY A 39 -4.33 -1.93 5.07
N PHE A 40 -5.15 -2.38 4.10
CA PHE A 40 -4.99 -3.70 3.48
C PHE A 40 -3.65 -3.85 2.77
N PHE A 41 -3.23 -2.82 2.04
CA PHE A 41 -1.94 -2.80 1.36
C PHE A 41 -0.77 -2.97 2.34
N ARG A 42 -0.78 -2.22 3.45
CA ARG A 42 0.24 -2.35 4.51
C ARG A 42 0.20 -3.71 5.19
N ALA A 43 -0.99 -4.22 5.51
CA ALA A 43 -1.13 -5.55 6.10
C ALA A 43 -0.59 -6.65 5.18
N PHE A 44 -0.82 -6.54 3.88
CA PHE A 44 -0.29 -7.46 2.88
C PHE A 44 1.24 -7.40 2.80
N GLN A 45 1.83 -6.20 2.78
CA GLN A 45 3.29 -6.03 2.82
C GLN A 45 3.90 -6.68 4.07
N VAL A 46 3.29 -6.47 5.24
CA VAL A 46 3.73 -7.09 6.51
C VAL A 46 3.61 -8.60 6.44
N LEU A 47 2.49 -9.13 5.93
CA LEU A 47 2.29 -10.57 5.77
C LEU A 47 3.35 -11.19 4.85
N CYS A 48 3.59 -10.61 3.67
CA CYS A 48 4.64 -11.04 2.75
C CYS A 48 6.02 -11.02 3.42
N THR A 49 6.33 -9.97 4.18
CA THR A 49 7.60 -9.87 4.92
C THR A 49 7.74 -10.98 5.96
N VAL A 50 6.67 -11.28 6.72
CA VAL A 50 6.65 -12.36 7.72
C VAL A 50 6.80 -13.74 7.06
N LEU A 51 6.21 -13.93 5.88
CA LEU A 51 6.30 -15.16 5.11
C LEU A 51 7.63 -15.29 4.32
N GLY A 52 8.44 -14.23 4.26
CA GLY A 52 9.67 -14.19 3.45
C GLY A 52 9.41 -14.20 1.95
N ILE A 53 8.24 -13.73 1.51
CA ILE A 53 7.82 -13.68 0.10
C ILE A 53 7.89 -12.23 -0.38
N GLU A 54 8.30 -12.02 -1.63
CA GLU A 54 8.21 -10.70 -2.24
C GLU A 54 6.75 -10.26 -2.41
N VAL A 55 6.52 -8.96 -2.25
CA VAL A 55 5.18 -8.40 -2.42
C VAL A 55 4.91 -8.28 -3.93
N PHE A 56 3.80 -8.87 -4.39
CA PHE A 56 3.40 -8.80 -5.80
C PHE A 56 2.07 -8.05 -5.94
N LEU A 57 2.08 -6.93 -6.66
CA LEU A 57 0.89 -6.13 -6.95
C LEU A 57 -0.23 -6.91 -7.63
N PRO A 58 0.03 -7.77 -8.64
CA PRO A 58 -1.04 -8.54 -9.27
C PRO A 58 -1.70 -9.52 -8.30
N VAL A 59 -0.95 -10.04 -7.33
CA VAL A 59 -1.47 -10.95 -6.31
C VAL A 59 -2.36 -10.17 -5.34
N PHE A 60 -1.92 -9.00 -4.88
CA PHE A 60 -2.73 -8.13 -4.03
C PHE A 60 -4.07 -7.79 -4.68
N LEU A 61 -4.05 -7.33 -5.94
CA LEU A 61 -5.25 -6.96 -6.71
C LEU A 61 -6.14 -8.14 -7.09
N HIS A 62 -5.61 -9.36 -7.05
CA HIS A 62 -6.42 -10.56 -7.23
C HIS A 62 -7.24 -10.87 -5.98
N PHE A 63 -6.73 -10.54 -4.79
CA PHE A 63 -7.38 -10.84 -3.51
C PHE A 63 -8.20 -9.67 -2.93
N TYR A 64 -7.88 -8.42 -3.28
CA TYR A 64 -8.49 -7.19 -2.75
C TYR A 64 -8.82 -6.21 -3.87
#